data_AF-A0A2S9F6R9-F1
#
_entry.id   AF-A0A2S9F6R9-F1
#
_cell.length_a   1.000
_cell.length_b   1.000
_cell.length_c   1.000
_cell.angle_alpha   90.00
_cell.angle_beta   90.00
_cell.angle_gamma   90.00
#
_symmetry.space_group_name_H-M   'P 1'
#
loop_
_entity.id
_entity.type
_entity.pdbx_description
1 polymer ?
#
loop_
_entity_poly.entity_id
_entity_poly.type
_entity_poly.pdbx_seq_one_letter_code
_entity_poly.pdbx_strand_id
1 'polypeptide(L)'
;MRSTDDLTAVARIRDAAIDQFGRDGFAVGLRAIATAAGVSPGLVIHHFGSKDGLRKACDDFIVATVAETKTESVQSTDPATWLAQMAEIEESAPMMAYLVRSMQSGGDLAKMLWRNMIDSTEEYTAAGVRAGTIKPSADP
;
A
#
# COMPACT_ATOMS: atom_id res chain seq x y z
N MET A 1 9.91 -26.12 -4.30
CA MET A 1 10.04 -25.66 -2.90
C MET A 1 11.00 -24.49 -2.94
N ARG A 2 10.54 -23.25 -2.67
CA ARG A 2 11.44 -22.07 -2.61
C ARG A 2 12.33 -22.20 -1.38
N SER A 3 13.61 -21.85 -1.48
CA SER A 3 14.52 -21.88 -0.33
C SER A 3 14.17 -20.74 0.65
N THR A 4 14.48 -20.91 1.94
CA THR A 4 14.34 -19.84 2.96
C THR A 4 15.13 -18.59 2.54
N ASP A 5 16.30 -18.77 1.92
CA ASP A 5 17.10 -17.66 1.40
C ASP A 5 16.40 -16.90 0.27
N ASP A 6 15.65 -17.60 -0.60
CA ASP A 6 14.87 -16.95 -1.66
C ASP A 6 13.73 -16.11 -1.06
N LEU A 7 13.07 -16.61 -0.01
CA LEU A 7 11.99 -15.88 0.67
C LEU A 7 12.51 -14.60 1.31
N THR A 8 13.70 -14.66 1.95
CA THR A 8 14.32 -13.46 2.53
C THR A 8 14.80 -12.49 1.46
N ALA A 9 15.34 -12.96 0.34
CA ALA A 9 15.75 -12.11 -0.77
C ALA A 9 14.56 -11.39 -1.41
N VAL A 10 13.45 -12.08 -1.63
CA VAL A 10 12.20 -11.50 -2.15
C VAL A 10 11.68 -10.40 -1.22
N ALA A 11 11.64 -10.64 0.09
CA ALA A 11 11.21 -9.64 1.06
C ALA A 11 12.12 -8.40 1.04
N ARG A 12 13.45 -8.59 1.13
CA ARG A 12 14.41 -7.45 1.08
C ARG A 12 14.29 -6.61 -0.18
N ILE A 13 14.12 -7.25 -1.35
CA ILE A 13 13.97 -6.53 -2.62
C ILE A 13 12.67 -5.72 -2.63
N ARG A 14 11.56 -6.32 -2.18
CA ARG A 14 10.26 -5.65 -2.09
C ARG A 14 10.33 -4.45 -1.15
N ASP A 15 10.90 -4.62 0.04
CA ASP A 15 10.94 -3.56 1.06
C ASP A 15 11.82 -2.38 0.59
N ALA A 16 12.97 -2.68 -0.02
CA ALA A 16 13.80 -1.65 -0.65
C ALA A 16 13.08 -0.95 -1.82
N ALA A 17 12.26 -1.69 -2.59
CA ALA A 17 11.48 -1.11 -3.67
C ALA A 17 10.37 -0.17 -3.15
N ILE A 18 9.63 -0.56 -2.11
CA ILE A 18 8.60 0.26 -1.47
C ILE A 18 9.21 1.59 -1.00
N ASP A 19 10.33 1.52 -0.31
CA ASP A 19 11.02 2.71 0.20
C ASP A 19 11.52 3.63 -0.92
N GLN A 20 12.21 3.08 -1.92
CA GLN A 20 12.73 3.86 -3.05
C GLN A 20 11.61 4.44 -3.92
N PHE A 21 10.56 3.68 -4.21
CA PHE A 21 9.42 4.19 -4.97
C PHE A 21 8.61 5.22 -4.18
N GLY A 22 8.51 5.07 -2.86
CA GLY A 22 7.88 6.06 -1.99
C GLY A 22 8.63 7.39 -1.99
N ARG A 23 9.96 7.35 -1.76
CA ARG A 23 10.80 8.55 -1.69
C ARG A 23 10.99 9.22 -3.05
N ASP A 24 11.42 8.44 -4.05
CA ASP A 24 11.97 8.96 -5.30
C ASP A 24 11.04 8.74 -6.51
N GLY A 25 9.90 8.05 -6.30
CA GLY A 25 8.90 7.79 -7.33
C GLY A 25 9.22 6.63 -8.26
N PHE A 26 8.27 6.30 -9.14
CA PHE A 26 8.38 5.14 -10.03
C PHE A 26 9.41 5.28 -11.16
N ALA A 27 10.11 6.41 -11.27
CA ALA A 27 11.20 6.57 -12.23
C ALA A 27 12.46 5.79 -11.82
N VAL A 28 12.62 5.46 -10.53
CA VAL A 28 13.79 4.76 -9.98
C VAL A 28 14.14 3.49 -10.77
N GLY A 29 15.40 3.31 -11.14
CA GLY A 29 15.87 2.14 -11.88
C GLY A 29 16.04 0.90 -10.99
N LEU A 30 15.85 -0.28 -11.57
CA LEU A 30 16.05 -1.57 -10.87
C LEU A 30 17.45 -1.74 -10.27
N ARG A 31 18.47 -1.10 -10.85
CA ARG A 31 19.83 -1.12 -10.29
C ARG A 31 19.90 -0.44 -8.91
N ALA A 32 19.26 0.72 -8.76
CA ALA A 32 19.25 1.44 -7.47
C ALA A 32 18.52 0.63 -6.39
N ILE A 33 17.41 -0.01 -6.76
CA ILE A 33 16.66 -0.91 -5.86
C ILE A 33 17.50 -2.12 -5.47
N ALA A 34 18.17 -2.76 -6.44
CA ALA A 34 19.04 -3.91 -6.18
C ALA A 34 20.18 -3.55 -5.22
N THR A 35 20.82 -2.39 -5.43
CA THR A 35 21.84 -1.85 -4.54
C THR A 35 21.30 -1.63 -3.13
N ALA A 36 20.13 -1.00 -3.00
CA ALA A 36 19.49 -0.78 -1.70
C ALA A 36 19.12 -2.09 -0.98
N ALA A 37 18.73 -3.12 -1.73
CA ALA A 37 18.39 -4.44 -1.22
C ALA A 37 19.63 -5.34 -0.94
N GLY A 38 20.83 -4.89 -1.30
CA GLY A 38 22.07 -5.68 -1.15
C GLY A 38 22.13 -6.92 -2.06
N VAL A 39 21.53 -6.86 -3.25
CA VAL A 39 21.48 -7.97 -4.22
C VAL A 39 21.95 -7.56 -5.61
N SER A 40 22.16 -8.54 -6.51
CA SER A 40 22.44 -8.25 -7.91
C SER A 40 21.17 -7.82 -8.67
N PRO A 41 21.26 -6.92 -9.68
CA PRO A 41 20.11 -6.57 -10.51
C PRO A 41 19.49 -7.77 -11.23
N GLY A 42 20.31 -8.78 -11.56
CA GLY A 42 19.84 -10.03 -12.16
C GLY A 42 18.92 -10.82 -11.21
N LEU A 43 19.19 -10.80 -9.91
CA LEU A 43 18.34 -11.47 -8.91
C LEU A 43 16.95 -10.80 -8.80
N VAL A 44 16.87 -9.48 -8.96
CA VAL A 44 15.59 -8.76 -9.01
C VAL A 44 14.77 -9.20 -10.22
N ILE A 45 15.38 -9.24 -11.41
CA ILE A 45 14.70 -9.74 -12.61
C ILE A 45 14.32 -11.21 -12.47
N HIS A 46 15.16 -12.03 -11.85
CA HIS A 46 14.88 -13.45 -11.61
C HIS A 46 13.60 -13.65 -10.77
N HIS A 47 13.42 -12.86 -9.70
CA HIS A 47 12.27 -13.01 -8.81
C HIS A 47 11.00 -12.32 -9.31
N PHE A 48 11.13 -11.15 -9.96
CA PHE A 48 9.99 -10.29 -10.27
C PHE A 48 9.72 -10.14 -11.77
N GLY A 49 10.61 -10.65 -12.64
CA GLY A 49 10.49 -10.63 -14.10
C GLY A 49 10.75 -9.25 -14.72
N SER A 50 10.13 -8.20 -14.20
CA SER A 50 10.24 -6.84 -14.69
C SER A 50 10.09 -5.81 -13.57
N LYS A 51 10.32 -4.54 -13.89
CA LYS A 51 10.05 -3.43 -12.96
C LYS A 51 8.56 -3.31 -12.63
N ASP A 52 7.70 -3.56 -13.61
CA ASP A 52 6.25 -3.58 -13.40
C ASP A 52 5.83 -4.79 -12.55
N GLY A 53 6.47 -5.95 -12.74
CA GLY A 53 6.25 -7.11 -11.88
C GLY A 53 6.68 -6.87 -10.43
N LEU A 54 7.79 -6.17 -10.22
CA LEU A 54 8.22 -5.73 -8.89
C LEU A 54 7.22 -4.74 -8.29
N ARG A 55 6.76 -3.77 -9.07
CA ARG A 55 5.75 -2.80 -8.63
C ARG A 55 4.46 -3.50 -8.23
N LYS A 56 3.98 -4.45 -9.03
CA LYS A 56 2.81 -5.25 -8.69
C LYS A 56 2.99 -6.00 -7.36
N ALA A 57 4.16 -6.61 -7.14
CA ALA A 57 4.44 -7.30 -5.89
C ALA A 57 4.47 -6.34 -4.67
N CYS A 58 4.90 -5.10 -4.86
CA CYS A 58 4.80 -4.05 -3.84
C CYS A 58 3.34 -3.71 -3.58
N ASP A 59 2.54 -3.46 -4.63
CA ASP A 59 1.12 -3.16 -4.50
C ASP A 59 0.37 -4.27 -3.76
N ASP A 60 0.57 -5.53 -4.16
CA ASP A 60 -0.07 -6.70 -3.55
C ASP A 60 0.29 -6.85 -2.06
N PHE A 61 1.55 -6.56 -1.69
CA PHE A 61 1.97 -6.59 -0.29
C PHE A 61 1.32 -5.48 0.53
N ILE A 62 1.28 -4.26 0.01
CA ILE A 62 0.67 -3.11 0.70
C ILE A 62 -0.82 -3.37 0.94
N VAL A 63 -1.52 -3.95 -0.04
CA VAL A 63 -2.94 -4.35 0.12
C VAL A 63 -3.09 -5.36 1.25
N ALA A 64 -2.23 -6.39 1.28
CA ALA A 64 -2.27 -7.40 2.34
C ALA A 64 -2.00 -6.79 3.73
N THR A 65 -0.97 -5.95 3.86
CA THR A 65 -0.62 -5.27 5.12
C THR A 65 -1.75 -4.38 5.62
N VAL A 66 -2.36 -3.57 4.73
CA VAL A 66 -3.49 -2.70 5.12
C VAL A 66 -4.72 -3.53 5.54
N ALA A 67 -4.97 -4.67 4.90
CA ALA A 67 -6.06 -5.56 5.28
C ALA A 67 -5.82 -6.24 6.65
N GLU A 68 -4.58 -6.65 6.92
CA GLU A 68 -4.17 -7.22 8.22
C GLU A 68 -4.28 -6.18 9.34
N THR A 69 -3.78 -4.95 9.13
CA THR A 69 -3.93 -3.86 10.11
C THR A 69 -5.40 -3.53 10.38
N LYS A 70 -6.28 -3.50 9.36
CA LYS A 70 -7.73 -3.33 9.54
C LYS A 70 -8.37 -4.42 10.42
N THR A 71 -7.79 -5.61 10.47
CA THR A 71 -8.28 -6.73 11.29
C THR A 71 -7.84 -6.61 12.75
N GLU A 72 -6.68 -5.99 13.01
CA GLU A 72 -6.16 -5.73 14.36
C GLU A 72 -6.66 -4.40 14.95
N SER A 73 -6.83 -3.37 14.13
CA SER A 73 -7.42 -2.07 14.48
C SER A 73 -8.89 -2.03 14.08
N VAL A 74 -9.72 -2.82 14.76
CA VAL A 74 -11.16 -2.59 14.74
C VAL A 74 -11.41 -1.15 15.20
N GLN A 75 -12.01 -0.34 14.31
CA GLN A 75 -12.40 1.08 14.47
C GLN A 75 -11.40 2.14 13.95
N SER A 76 -11.19 2.23 12.63
CA SER A 76 -11.48 3.50 11.95
C SER A 76 -11.57 3.36 10.43
N THR A 77 -12.74 3.69 9.88
CA THR A 77 -13.01 3.90 8.46
C THR A 77 -12.91 5.37 8.07
N ASP A 78 -12.45 6.23 8.97
CA ASP A 78 -12.36 7.68 8.78
C ASP A 78 -10.95 8.10 8.30
N PRO A 79 -10.84 8.70 7.08
CA PRO A 79 -9.60 9.26 6.57
C PRO A 79 -8.92 10.27 7.49
N ALA A 80 -9.66 10.98 8.35
CA ALA A 80 -9.09 11.90 9.33
C ALA A 80 -8.44 11.16 10.50
N THR A 81 -8.95 10.00 10.91
CA THR A 81 -8.27 9.13 11.89
C THR A 81 -7.02 8.51 11.28
N TRP A 82 -7.08 8.13 10.00
CA TRP A 82 -5.88 7.73 9.25
C TRP A 82 -4.84 8.84 9.25
N LEU A 83 -5.22 10.07 8.89
CA LEU A 83 -4.33 11.24 8.88
C LEU A 83 -3.79 11.60 10.28
N ALA A 84 -4.58 11.40 11.33
CA ALA A 84 -4.16 11.58 12.72
C ALA A 84 -3.19 10.48 13.17
N GLN A 85 -3.42 9.22 12.77
CA GLN A 85 -2.46 8.13 12.96
C GLN A 85 -1.16 8.37 12.17
N MET A 86 -1.21 9.06 11.03
CA MET A 86 0.00 9.47 10.29
C MET A 86 0.89 10.45 11.05
N ALA A 87 0.35 11.17 12.04
CA ALA A 87 1.14 12.08 12.88
C ALA A 87 2.04 11.33 13.89
N GLU A 88 1.83 10.03 14.10
CA GLU A 88 2.55 9.22 15.09
C GLU A 88 3.64 8.30 14.50
N ILE A 89 3.84 8.27 13.17
CA ILE A 89 4.52 7.13 12.56
C ILE A 89 5.81 7.50 11.80
N GLU A 90 6.95 7.39 12.49
CA GLU A 90 8.28 7.35 11.83
C GLU A 90 8.52 6.01 11.11
N GLU A 91 7.95 4.88 11.58
CA GLU A 91 8.22 3.53 11.04
C GLU A 91 7.44 3.14 9.78
N SER A 92 6.21 3.64 9.58
CA SER A 92 5.39 3.41 8.38
C SER A 92 5.55 4.50 7.31
N ALA A 93 6.44 5.48 7.52
CA ALA A 93 6.69 6.55 6.55
C ALA A 93 6.98 6.04 5.12
N PRO A 94 7.77 4.95 4.91
CA PRO A 94 8.03 4.42 3.56
C PRO A 94 6.78 3.84 2.88
N MET A 95 5.98 3.08 3.63
CA MET A 95 4.71 2.51 3.17
C MET A 95 3.72 3.62 2.76
N MET A 96 3.64 4.67 3.57
CA MET A 96 2.77 5.81 3.34
C MET A 96 3.19 6.64 2.13
N ALA A 97 4.49 6.91 2.00
CA ALA A 97 5.04 7.58 0.82
C ALA A 97 4.73 6.79 -0.46
N TYR A 98 4.86 5.45 -0.40
CA TYR A 98 4.49 4.58 -1.50
C TYR A 98 3.00 4.67 -1.85
N LEU A 99 2.12 4.61 -0.86
CA LEU A 99 0.67 4.72 -1.05
C LEU A 99 0.28 6.04 -1.72
N VAL A 100 0.78 7.17 -1.20
CA VAL A 100 0.53 8.49 -1.78
C VAL A 100 1.03 8.55 -3.22
N ARG A 101 2.20 7.97 -3.51
CA ARG A 101 2.74 7.94 -4.87
C ARG A 101 1.93 7.06 -5.81
N SER A 102 1.49 5.90 -5.34
CA SER A 102 0.60 5.01 -6.09
C SER A 102 -0.72 5.69 -6.42
N MET A 103 -1.32 6.41 -5.46
CA MET A 103 -2.51 7.23 -5.66
C MET A 103 -2.32 8.29 -6.74
N GLN A 104 -1.22 9.07 -6.69
CA GLN A 104 -0.90 10.09 -7.70
C GLN A 104 -0.72 9.51 -9.10
N SER A 105 -0.25 8.27 -9.21
CA SER A 105 -0.02 7.62 -10.50
C SER A 105 -1.27 7.03 -11.16
N GLY A 106 -2.39 6.92 -10.42
CA GLY A 106 -3.65 6.38 -10.95
C GLY A 106 -3.63 4.90 -11.34
N GLY A 107 -2.68 4.12 -10.81
CA GLY A 107 -2.56 2.68 -11.06
C GLY A 107 -3.68 1.84 -10.44
N ASP A 108 -3.63 0.53 -10.64
CA ASP A 108 -4.69 -0.37 -10.16
C ASP A 108 -4.83 -0.38 -8.63
N LEU A 109 -3.72 -0.23 -7.90
CA LEU A 109 -3.74 -0.02 -6.46
C LEU A 109 -4.56 1.22 -6.07
N ALA A 110 -4.38 2.34 -6.77
CA ALA A 110 -5.14 3.56 -6.52
C ALA A 110 -6.64 3.34 -6.76
N LYS A 111 -7.01 2.69 -7.88
CA LYS A 111 -8.42 2.38 -8.19
C LYS A 111 -9.04 1.43 -7.17
N MET A 112 -8.27 0.46 -6.66
CA MET A 112 -8.73 -0.45 -5.62
C MET A 112 -8.97 0.29 -4.32
N LEU A 113 -8.02 1.13 -3.88
CA LEU A 113 -8.15 1.91 -2.66
C LEU A 113 -9.33 2.89 -2.73
N TRP A 114 -9.52 3.59 -3.86
CA TRP A 114 -10.68 4.47 -4.05
C TRP A 114 -12.01 3.74 -3.93
N ARG A 115 -12.16 2.59 -4.60
CA ARG A 115 -13.37 1.76 -4.49
C ARG A 115 -13.62 1.33 -3.04
N ASN A 116 -12.60 0.80 -2.38
CA ASN A 116 -12.73 0.40 -0.98
C ASN A 116 -13.11 1.57 -0.06
N MET A 117 -12.60 2.78 -0.30
CA MET A 117 -12.97 3.97 0.48
C MET A 117 -14.41 4.41 0.21
N ILE A 118 -14.87 4.35 -1.05
CA ILE A 118 -16.27 4.63 -1.42
C ILE A 118 -17.19 3.64 -0.70
N ASP A 119 -16.95 2.34 -0.87
CA ASP A 119 -17.75 1.28 -0.25
C ASP A 119 -17.79 1.42 1.29
N SER A 120 -16.65 1.75 1.91
CA SER A 120 -16.57 1.99 3.37
C SER A 120 -17.35 3.24 3.80
N THR A 121 -17.34 4.29 2.99
CA THR A 121 -18.04 5.55 3.27
C THR A 121 -19.55 5.36 3.16
N GLU A 122 -20.02 4.63 2.14
CA GLU A 122 -21.43 4.25 1.99
C GLU A 122 -21.91 3.45 3.22
N GLU A 123 -21.12 2.50 3.69
CA GLU A 123 -21.46 1.69 4.86
C GLU A 123 -21.57 2.53 6.15
N TYR A 124 -20.57 3.38 6.42
CA TYR A 124 -20.58 4.26 7.59
C TYR A 124 -21.74 5.27 7.53
N THR A 125 -22.01 5.84 6.35
CA THR A 125 -23.10 6.79 6.14
C THR A 125 -24.45 6.10 6.37
N ALA A 126 -24.64 4.89 5.84
CA ALA A 126 -25.83 4.10 6.07
C ALA A 126 -26.01 3.75 7.56
N ALA A 127 -24.92 3.46 8.28
CA ALA A 127 -24.96 3.25 9.73
C ALA A 127 -25.37 4.52 10.49
N GLY A 128 -24.83 5.68 10.11
CA GLY A 128 -25.20 6.98 10.70
C GLY A 128 -26.66 7.36 10.44
N VAL A 129 -27.19 7.04 9.26
CA VAL A 129 -28.62 7.22 8.95
C VAL A 129 -29.49 6.34 9.84
N ARG A 130 -29.13 5.06 10.02
CA ARG A 130 -29.85 4.15 10.93
C ARG A 130 -29.79 4.62 12.38
N ALA A 131 -28.66 5.21 12.80
CA ALA A 131 -28.48 5.76 14.14
C ALA A 131 -29.14 7.14 14.34
N GLY A 132 -29.66 7.76 13.28
CA GLY A 132 -30.26 9.10 13.31
C GLY A 132 -29.24 10.24 13.46
N THR A 133 -27.95 9.97 13.29
CA THR A 133 -26.87 10.98 13.38
C THR A 133 -26.58 11.64 12.04
N ILE A 134 -26.97 11.01 10.93
CA ILE A 134 -26.85 11.54 9.56
C ILE A 134 -28.24 11.63 8.91
N LYS A 135 -28.50 12.72 8.18
CA LYS A 135 -29.75 12.87 7.43
C LYS A 135 -29.75 11.95 6.19
N PRO A 136 -30.85 11.27 5.86
CA PRO A 136 -30.94 10.49 4.64
C PRO A 136 -30.71 11.35 3.39
N SER A 137 -29.95 10.83 2.42
CA SER A 137 -29.79 11.40 1.08
C SER A 137 -30.73 10.70 0.09
N ALA A 138 -31.11 11.41 -0.98
CA ALA A 138 -31.83 10.81 -2.12
C ALA A 138 -30.90 10.02 -3.06
N ASP A 139 -29.60 10.29 -2.99
CA ASP A 139 -28.51 9.60 -3.70
C ASP A 139 -27.36 9.39 -2.68
N PRO A 140 -27.28 8.21 -2.04
CA PRO A 140 -26.34 7.91 -0.96
C PRO A 140 -24.89 7.78 -1.40
#